data_AF-A0A7V3U6G1-F1
#
_entry.id   AF-A0A7V3U6G1-F1
#
_cell.length_a   1.000
_cell.length_b   1.000
_cell.length_c   1.000
_cell.angle_alpha   90.00
_cell.angle_beta   90.00
_cell.angle_gamma   90.00
#
_symmetry.space_group_name_H-M   'P 1'
#
loop_
_entity.id
_entity.type
_entity.pdbx_description
1 polymer ?
#
loop_
_entity_poly.entity_id
_entity_poly.type
_entity_poly.pdbx_seq_one_letter_code
_entity_poly.pdbx_strand_id
1 'polypeptide(L)'
;PVPEDIPSPTFTLVQTYDTADFEIWHCDLYRLSTPYEVQELGIEDAFQDAVCLIEWPDRLGDLTPQYALTITLSLTDTPEERLAVLTATDPKWFPLLESLDA
;
A
#
# COMPACT_ATOMS: atom_id res chain seq x y z
N PRO A 1 -14.44 -19.41 8.85
CA PRO A 1 -14.07 -19.38 7.41
C PRO A 1 -12.58 -19.71 7.28
N VAL A 2 -12.21 -20.56 6.32
CA VAL A 2 -10.79 -20.66 5.92
C VAL A 2 -10.44 -19.30 5.30
N PRO A 3 -9.33 -18.65 5.66
CA PRO A 3 -8.92 -17.42 5.00
C PRO A 3 -8.79 -17.71 3.50
N GLU A 4 -9.44 -16.91 2.68
CA GLU A 4 -9.26 -16.95 1.24
C GLU A 4 -7.85 -16.43 0.94
N ASP A 5 -7.10 -17.12 0.07
CA ASP A 5 -5.76 -16.68 -0.30
C ASP A 5 -5.85 -15.31 -0.99
N ILE A 6 -5.00 -14.37 -0.56
CA ILE A 6 -4.86 -13.04 -1.16
C ILE A 6 -3.59 -13.06 -2.03
N PRO A 7 -3.70 -13.38 -3.34
CA PRO A 7 -2.54 -13.47 -4.21
C PRO A 7 -1.96 -12.08 -4.48
N SER A 8 -0.64 -12.01 -4.67
CA SER A 8 0.00 -10.78 -5.12
C SER A 8 -0.49 -10.40 -6.53
N PRO A 9 -0.87 -9.14 -6.77
CA PRO A 9 -1.36 -8.67 -8.05
C PRO A 9 -0.21 -8.37 -9.04
N THR A 10 0.97 -8.98 -8.92
CA THR A 10 2.12 -8.69 -9.80
C THR A 10 1.80 -8.77 -11.31
N PHE A 11 0.82 -9.58 -11.74
CA PHE A 11 0.40 -9.66 -13.15
C PHE A 11 -0.83 -8.81 -13.47
N THR A 12 -1.76 -8.66 -12.53
CA THR A 12 -2.98 -7.84 -12.72
C THR A 12 -2.72 -6.36 -12.47
N LEU A 13 -1.58 -6.03 -11.83
CA LEU A 13 -1.14 -4.74 -11.30
C LEU A 13 -2.03 -4.16 -10.21
N VAL A 14 -3.35 -4.34 -10.34
CA VAL A 14 -4.38 -3.93 -9.39
C VAL A 14 -5.33 -5.09 -9.16
N GLN A 15 -5.67 -5.34 -7.91
CA GLN A 15 -6.73 -6.24 -7.50
C GLN A 15 -7.60 -5.52 -6.47
N THR A 16 -8.92 -5.51 -6.70
CA THR A 16 -9.88 -4.88 -5.79
C THR A 16 -10.61 -5.93 -4.96
N TYR A 17 -10.95 -5.56 -3.73
CA TYR A 17 -11.70 -6.39 -2.79
C TYR A 17 -12.79 -5.56 -2.13
N ASP A 18 -14.03 -6.02 -2.23
CA ASP A 18 -15.17 -5.41 -1.55
C ASP A 18 -15.17 -5.76 -0.06
N THR A 19 -15.34 -4.75 0.80
CA THR A 19 -15.66 -4.95 2.21
C THR A 19 -17.07 -4.42 2.50
N ALA A 20 -17.51 -4.52 3.77
CA ALA A 20 -18.80 -3.98 4.16
C ALA A 20 -18.84 -2.43 4.12
N ASP A 21 -17.71 -1.78 4.36
CA ASP A 21 -17.64 -0.34 4.61
C ASP A 21 -16.84 0.44 3.55
N PHE A 22 -15.90 -0.21 2.85
CA PHE A 22 -15.00 0.40 1.86
C PHE A 22 -14.43 -0.64 0.88
N GLU A 23 -13.82 -0.18 -0.21
CA GLU A 23 -13.08 -1.04 -1.13
C GLU A 23 -11.59 -1.07 -0.75
N ILE A 24 -10.92 -2.21 -0.95
CA ILE A 24 -9.46 -2.33 -0.83
C ILE A 24 -8.87 -2.44 -2.22
N TRP A 25 -7.91 -1.59 -2.52
CA TRP A 25 -7.11 -1.65 -3.75
C TRP A 25 -5.73 -2.18 -3.42
N HIS A 26 -5.42 -3.40 -3.82
CA HIS A 26 -4.07 -3.96 -3.72
C HIS A 26 -3.36 -3.75 -5.05
N CYS A 27 -2.33 -2.91 -5.04
CA CYS A 27 -1.55 -2.55 -6.21
C CYS A 27 -0.11 -3.06 -6.08
N ASP A 28 0.43 -3.68 -7.12
CA ASP A 28 1.85 -4.01 -7.25
C ASP A 28 2.42 -3.32 -8.48
N LEU A 29 3.22 -2.27 -8.24
CA LEU A 29 3.76 -1.41 -9.28
C LEU A 29 5.14 -1.85 -9.76
N TYR A 30 5.70 -2.97 -9.26
CA TYR A 30 7.09 -3.39 -9.54
C TYR A 30 7.46 -3.39 -11.03
N ARG A 31 6.51 -3.79 -11.89
CA ARG A 31 6.72 -3.94 -13.34
C ARG A 31 6.61 -2.64 -14.12
N LEU A 32 6.09 -1.58 -13.50
CA LEU A 32 5.91 -0.30 -14.17
C LEU A 32 7.23 0.44 -14.21
N SER A 33 7.55 0.93 -15.39
CA SER A 33 8.82 1.60 -15.68
C SER A 33 8.64 3.11 -15.77
N THR A 34 7.42 3.60 -16.01
CA THR A 34 7.16 5.02 -16.17
C THR A 34 5.97 5.49 -15.33
N PRO A 35 5.97 6.74 -14.81
CA PRO A 35 4.82 7.30 -14.11
C PRO A 35 3.54 7.35 -14.97
N TYR A 36 3.67 7.40 -16.30
CA TYR A 36 2.52 7.41 -17.21
C TYR A 36 1.75 6.08 -17.16
N GLU A 37 2.44 4.93 -17.08
CA GLU A 37 1.79 3.62 -16.94
C GLU A 37 0.98 3.53 -15.63
N VAL A 38 1.41 4.23 -14.59
CA VAL A 38 0.69 4.32 -13.31
C VAL A 38 -0.59 5.15 -13.44
N GLN A 39 -0.55 6.25 -14.20
CA GLN A 39 -1.74 7.07 -14.47
C GLN A 39 -2.80 6.28 -15.24
N GLU A 40 -2.40 5.45 -16.19
CA GLU A 40 -3.33 4.61 -16.96
C GLU A 40 -4.08 3.57 -16.10
N LEU A 41 -3.58 3.27 -14.89
CA LEU A 41 -4.27 2.38 -13.95
C LEU A 41 -5.43 3.06 -13.20
N GLY A 42 -5.54 4.40 -13.24
CA GLY A 42 -6.62 5.13 -12.58
C GLY A 42 -6.65 5.02 -11.05
N ILE A 43 -5.52 4.66 -10.42
CA ILE A 43 -5.43 4.44 -8.97
C ILE A 43 -5.62 5.72 -8.14
N GLU A 44 -5.46 6.90 -8.75
CA GLU A 44 -5.60 8.18 -8.07
C GLU A 44 -7.03 8.46 -7.60
N ASP A 45 -8.02 7.99 -8.37
CA ASP A 45 -9.44 8.10 -8.04
C ASP A 45 -9.75 7.30 -6.76
N ALA A 46 -9.10 6.14 -6.60
CA ALA A 46 -9.28 5.27 -5.44
C ALA A 46 -8.72 5.85 -4.14
N PHE A 47 -7.75 6.77 -4.18
CA PHE A 47 -7.14 7.34 -2.97
C PHE A 47 -8.12 8.12 -2.09
N GLN A 48 -9.27 8.54 -2.63
CA GLN A 48 -10.28 9.30 -1.90
C GLN A 48 -11.28 8.40 -1.17
N ASP A 49 -11.67 7.29 -1.79
CA ASP A 49 -12.83 6.49 -1.37
C ASP A 49 -12.46 5.06 -0.92
N ALA A 50 -11.22 4.62 -1.15
CA ALA A 50 -10.76 3.27 -0.88
C ALA A 50 -9.51 3.23 0.03
N VAL A 51 -9.23 2.05 0.58
CA VAL A 51 -7.95 1.76 1.23
C VAL A 51 -7.00 1.18 0.19
N CYS A 52 -5.99 1.96 -0.20
CA CYS A 52 -5.00 1.53 -1.18
C CYS A 52 -3.74 0.97 -0.50
N LEU A 53 -3.43 -0.29 -0.78
CA LEU A 53 -2.20 -0.98 -0.41
C LEU A 53 -1.30 -1.05 -1.64
N ILE A 54 -0.23 -0.25 -1.66
CA ILE A 54 0.61 -0.07 -2.85
C ILE A 54 2.01 -0.62 -2.58
N GLU A 55 2.36 -1.72 -3.25
CA GLU A 55 3.71 -2.26 -3.30
C GLU A 55 4.55 -1.50 -4.34
N TRP A 56 5.83 -1.28 -4.03
CA TRP A 56 6.75 -0.45 -4.82
C TRP A 56 6.23 0.97 -5.06
N PRO A 57 5.85 1.72 -4.00
CA PRO A 57 5.22 3.03 -4.12
C PRO A 57 6.13 4.07 -4.78
N ASP A 58 7.46 3.87 -4.82
CA ASP A 58 8.40 4.76 -5.53
C ASP A 58 8.04 4.95 -7.01
N ARG A 59 7.29 4.01 -7.60
CA ARG A 59 6.82 4.09 -9.00
C ARG A 59 5.73 5.13 -9.21
N LEU A 60 5.01 5.53 -8.16
CA LEU A 60 4.02 6.61 -8.21
C LEU A 60 4.67 7.96 -8.56
N GLY A 61 5.92 8.19 -8.14
CA GLY A 61 6.58 9.47 -8.30
C GLY A 61 5.73 10.61 -7.70
N ASP A 62 5.42 11.60 -8.52
CA ASP A 62 4.62 12.78 -8.13
C ASP A 62 3.17 12.45 -7.76
N LEU A 63 2.67 11.26 -8.10
CA LEU A 63 1.33 10.80 -7.71
C LEU A 63 1.26 10.32 -6.26
N THR A 64 2.41 10.20 -5.57
CA THR A 64 2.44 9.70 -4.19
C THR A 64 1.69 10.67 -3.28
N PRO A 65 0.62 10.22 -2.58
CA PRO A 65 -0.12 11.10 -1.71
C PRO A 65 0.73 11.56 -0.52
N GLN A 66 0.80 12.87 -0.28
CA GLN A 66 1.56 13.42 0.86
C GLN A 66 1.01 12.97 2.23
N TYR A 67 -0.23 12.48 2.25
CA TYR A 67 -0.90 11.99 3.44
C TYR A 67 -0.79 10.47 3.63
N ALA A 68 -0.02 9.78 2.79
CA ALA A 68 0.11 8.33 2.88
C ALA A 68 0.87 7.90 4.16
N LEU A 69 0.47 6.75 4.70
CA LEU A 69 1.29 6.02 5.68
C LEU A 69 2.29 5.18 4.90
N THR A 70 3.58 5.40 5.14
CA THR A 70 4.66 4.64 4.51
C THR A 70 5.08 3.50 5.42
N ILE A 71 5.13 2.28 4.87
CA ILE A 71 5.60 1.08 5.58
C ILE A 71 6.84 0.56 4.86
N THR A 72 7.97 0.56 5.55
CA THR A 72 9.23 0.00 5.04
C THR A 72 9.51 -1.32 5.74
N LEU A 73 9.64 -2.40 4.98
CA LEU A 73 10.02 -3.72 5.49
C LEU A 73 11.49 -3.99 5.16
N SER A 74 12.31 -4.25 6.18
CA SER A 74 13.74 -4.54 6.02
C SER A 74 14.10 -5.91 6.58
N LEU A 75 15.13 -6.54 5.99
CA LEU A 75 15.74 -7.74 6.54
C LEU A 75 16.48 -7.41 7.84
N THR A 76 16.53 -8.38 8.74
CA THR A 76 17.37 -8.32 9.95
C THR A 76 18.49 -9.36 9.85
N ASP A 77 19.32 -9.45 10.89
CA ASP A 77 20.35 -10.50 10.98
C ASP A 77 19.74 -11.91 11.15
N THR A 78 18.47 -12.00 11.56
CA THR A 78 17.70 -13.25 11.63
C THR A 78 16.89 -13.44 10.33
N PRO A 79 17.10 -14.51 9.55
CA PRO A 79 16.48 -14.69 8.23
C PRO A 79 14.95 -14.65 8.19
N GLU A 80 14.30 -15.07 9.28
CA GLU A 80 12.83 -15.15 9.40
C GLU A 80 12.21 -13.89 10.02
N GLU A 81 13.02 -12.95 10.49
CA GLU A 81 12.54 -11.71 11.09
C GLU A 81 12.56 -10.56 10.07
N ARG A 82 11.61 -9.64 10.23
CA ARG A 82 11.53 -8.40 9.46
C ARG A 82 11.40 -7.23 10.42
N LEU A 83 12.09 -6.15 10.12
CA LEU A 83 11.86 -4.87 10.75
C LEU A 83 10.86 -4.07 9.91
N ALA A 84 9.70 -3.77 10.47
CA ALA A 84 8.73 -2.86 9.88
C ALA A 84 8.91 -1.47 10.49
N VAL A 85 9.14 -0.47 9.65
CA VAL A 85 9.20 0.94 10.05
C VAL A 85 8.02 1.67 9.40
N LEU A 86 7.14 2.21 10.23
CA LEU A 86 5.98 2.96 9.80
C LEU A 86 6.26 4.45 9.98
N THR A 87 6.06 5.24 8.93
CA THR A 87 6.23 6.70 8.99
C THR A 87 5.06 7.41 8.32
N ALA A 88 4.61 8.49 8.95
CA ALA A 88 3.55 9.34 8.41
C ALA A 88 3.83 10.80 8.78
N THR A 89 3.46 11.71 7.88
CA THR A 89 3.49 13.16 8.10
C THR A 89 2.11 13.72 8.43
N ASP A 90 1.05 13.05 7.98
CA ASP A 90 -0.33 13.45 8.22
C ASP A 90 -0.78 13.04 9.64
N PRO A 91 -1.27 14.00 10.46
CA PRO A 91 -1.73 13.74 11.83
C PRO A 91 -2.83 12.68 11.95
N LYS A 92 -3.58 12.40 10.88
CA LYS A 92 -4.63 11.38 10.90
C LYS A 92 -4.12 9.99 11.29
N TRP A 93 -2.83 9.71 11.04
CA TRP A 93 -2.20 8.42 11.34
C TRP A 93 -1.62 8.33 12.76
N PHE A 94 -1.44 9.45 13.47
CA PHE A 94 -0.76 9.44 14.76
C PHE A 94 -1.47 8.56 15.81
N PRO A 95 -2.82 8.56 15.93
CA PRO A 95 -3.49 7.66 16.87
C PRO A 95 -3.24 6.17 16.56
N LEU A 96 -3.13 5.82 15.28
CA LEU A 96 -2.80 4.45 14.87
C LEU A 96 -1.37 4.10 15.27
N LEU A 97 -0.41 4.98 14.96
CA LEU A 97 1.00 4.76 15.29
C LEU A 97 1.22 4.62 16.80
N GLU A 98 0.60 5.51 17.60
CA GLU A 98 0.65 5.43 19.07
C GLU A 98 0.06 4.13 19.60
N SER A 99 -0.98 3.59 18.96
CA SER A 99 -1.59 2.32 19.39
C SER A 99 -0.71 1.09 19.13
N LEU A 100 0.27 1.18 18.21
CA LEU A 100 1.18 0.09 17.87
C LEU A 100 2.43 0.06 18.76
N ASP A 101 2.75 1.18 19.42
CA ASP A 101 3.89 1.31 20.35
C ASP A 101 3.53 0.90 21.80
N ALA A 102 2.24 0.62 22.08
CA ALA A 102 1.71 0.30 23.41
C ALA A 102 1.71 -1.20 23.72
#